data_AF-A0A4V1UDM8-F1
#
_entry.id   AF-A0A4V1UDM8-F1
#
_cell.length_a   1.000
_cell.length_b   1.000
_cell.length_c   1.000
_cell.angle_alpha   90.00
_cell.angle_beta   90.00
_cell.angle_gamma   90.00
#
_symmetry.space_group_name_H-M   'P 1'
#
loop_
_entity.id
_entity.type
_entity.pdbx_description
1 polymer ?
#
loop_
_entity_poly.entity_id
_entity_poly.type
_entity_poly.pdbx_seq_one_letter_code
_entity_poly.pdbx_strand_id
1 'polypeptide(L)'
;MSETMIQAPRFPTLKSLASGPGTLAGLAACLLLFAALPAAAAAPATCPVGSYRLADGEVIDVGPSRDDSLRWRSFDGETGRLTPSPGGWLHTKGWTDRPDPRPVSFGPCPSGAVTIGEQSGRRIPLLTQETSFVSHETRLVGRLILPPGKGRVPIVVLLQGSETDSARQFDALQRLLPAVGVGAFVYDKRGTGDSEGKYTQDFQLLADDAVAALAEARRLAGPRAGRTGFQGPSQGGWVAPIAAGRSD
;
A
#
# COMPACT_ATOMS: atom_id res chain seq x y z
N MET A 1 51.60 -45.44 11.65
CA MET A 1 52.09 -44.10 12.04
C MET A 1 50.90 -43.34 12.59
N SER A 2 51.08 -42.78 13.79
CA SER A 2 50.06 -42.40 14.78
C SER A 2 49.09 -41.28 14.40
N GLU A 3 47.98 -41.28 15.15
CA GLU A 3 47.05 -40.18 15.45
C GLU A 3 47.72 -38.82 15.65
N THR A 4 47.03 -37.71 15.34
CA THR A 4 46.81 -36.61 16.32
C THR A 4 45.61 -35.74 15.94
N MET A 5 44.71 -35.58 16.91
CA MET A 5 43.59 -34.65 17.01
C MET A 5 44.12 -33.30 17.52
N ILE A 6 43.69 -32.14 16.97
CA ILE A 6 44.06 -30.81 17.52
C ILE A 6 42.79 -29.98 17.81
N GLN A 7 42.76 -29.53 19.07
CA GLN A 7 41.75 -28.75 19.79
C GLN A 7 41.57 -27.31 19.29
N ALA A 8 40.36 -26.79 19.54
CA ALA A 8 40.01 -25.36 19.52
C ALA A 8 40.51 -24.61 20.77
N PRO A 9 40.84 -23.30 20.68
CA PRO A 9 41.31 -22.52 21.82
C PRO A 9 40.17 -21.95 22.69
N ARG A 10 40.39 -21.97 24.01
CA ARG A 10 39.61 -21.26 25.04
C ARG A 10 40.23 -19.89 25.31
N PHE A 11 39.40 -18.86 25.48
CA PHE A 11 39.81 -17.54 25.97
C PHE A 11 39.61 -17.43 27.50
N PRO A 12 40.48 -16.69 28.21
CA PRO A 12 40.46 -16.60 29.67
C PRO A 12 39.52 -15.50 30.22
N THR A 13 38.99 -15.79 31.41
CA THR A 13 38.26 -14.92 32.34
C THR A 13 39.13 -13.84 32.98
N LEU A 14 38.62 -12.59 33.04
CA LEU A 14 39.18 -11.51 33.88
C LEU A 14 38.65 -11.59 35.32
N LYS A 15 39.57 -11.45 36.29
CA LYS A 15 39.31 -11.08 37.69
C LYS A 15 39.80 -9.65 37.92
N SER A 16 39.06 -8.85 38.71
CA SER A 16 39.58 -7.82 39.65
C SER A 16 38.38 -7.25 40.42
N LEU A 17 38.16 -7.53 41.70
CA LEU A 17 38.74 -6.97 42.95
C LEU A 17 38.18 -5.59 43.37
N ALA A 18 37.87 -5.53 44.67
CA ALA A 18 37.04 -4.57 45.38
C ALA A 18 37.70 -3.23 45.72
N SER A 19 36.87 -2.24 46.10
CA SER A 19 37.22 -1.18 47.05
C SER A 19 35.98 -0.71 47.83
N GLY A 20 36.20 -0.42 49.12
CA GLY A 20 35.19 -0.38 50.20
C GLY A 20 34.46 0.95 50.45
N PRO A 21 33.85 1.11 51.65
CA PRO A 21 32.72 2.01 51.90
C PRO A 21 33.11 3.37 52.50
N GLY A 22 32.28 4.40 52.30
CA GLY A 22 32.44 5.69 52.97
C GLY A 22 31.35 6.72 52.68
N THR A 23 30.48 6.91 53.68
CA THR A 23 29.84 8.17 54.13
C THR A 23 28.79 8.90 53.27
N LEU A 24 27.66 9.16 53.95
CA LEU A 24 26.51 10.00 53.62
C LEU A 24 26.88 11.47 53.35
N ALA A 25 26.26 12.09 52.34
CA ALA A 25 25.80 13.48 52.36
C ALA A 25 24.96 13.83 51.12
N GLY A 26 23.84 14.54 51.34
CA GLY A 26 23.33 15.53 50.38
C GLY A 26 22.13 15.13 49.52
N LEU A 27 20.92 15.39 50.06
CA LEU A 27 19.72 15.59 49.26
C LEU A 27 19.92 16.76 48.27
N ALA A 28 19.70 16.52 46.98
CA ALA A 28 19.33 17.54 46.01
C ALA A 28 18.38 16.91 44.98
N ALA A 29 17.10 16.85 45.31
CA ALA A 29 16.04 16.47 44.38
C ALA A 29 15.80 17.63 43.41
N CYS A 30 16.51 17.64 42.27
CA CYS A 30 16.11 18.42 41.11
C CYS A 30 14.96 17.68 40.41
N LEU A 31 13.72 18.03 40.73
CA LEU A 31 12.55 17.67 39.93
C LEU A 31 12.63 18.43 38.60
N LEU A 32 13.20 17.79 37.58
CA LEU A 32 13.03 18.19 36.19
C LEU A 32 11.59 17.84 35.77
N LEU A 33 10.68 18.81 35.83
CA LEU A 33 9.41 18.70 35.10
C LEU A 33 9.71 18.80 33.60
N PHE A 34 9.96 17.67 32.95
CA PHE A 34 9.77 17.54 31.52
C PHE A 34 8.27 17.50 31.25
N ALA A 35 7.67 18.65 30.96
CA ALA A 35 6.39 18.69 30.28
C ALA A 35 6.61 18.14 28.86
N ALA A 36 6.37 16.84 28.68
CA ALA A 36 6.28 16.25 27.36
C ALA A 36 5.04 16.85 26.67
N LEU A 37 5.26 17.88 25.86
CA LEU A 37 4.30 18.25 24.82
C LEU A 37 4.08 16.99 23.98
N PRO A 38 2.83 16.55 23.74
CA PRO A 38 2.62 15.50 22.78
C PRO A 38 3.12 16.05 21.45
N ALA A 39 4.22 15.50 20.95
CA ALA A 39 4.57 15.65 19.55
C ALA A 39 3.33 15.19 18.79
N ALA A 40 2.60 16.14 18.19
CA ALA A 40 1.57 15.80 17.24
C ALA A 40 2.28 14.98 16.18
N ALA A 41 2.11 13.66 16.22
CA ALA A 41 2.61 12.78 15.21
C ALA A 41 2.08 13.35 13.89
N ALA A 42 2.97 13.88 13.05
CA ALA A 42 2.61 14.24 11.70
C ALA A 42 1.96 12.99 11.13
N ALA A 43 0.66 13.08 10.84
CA ALA A 43 -0.04 11.97 10.21
C ALA A 43 0.80 11.59 8.98
N PRO A 44 1.14 10.30 8.79
CA PRO A 44 1.96 9.92 7.66
C PRO A 44 1.30 10.46 6.38
N ALA A 45 2.11 10.79 5.36
CA ALA A 45 1.69 11.28 4.05
C ALA A 45 0.61 10.41 3.35
N THR A 46 0.27 9.26 3.94
CA THR A 46 -0.78 8.33 3.57
C THR A 46 -2.18 8.77 3.99
N CYS A 47 -2.34 9.76 4.88
CA CYS A 47 -3.66 10.13 5.38
C CYS A 47 -4.64 10.45 4.24
N PRO A 48 -4.32 11.31 3.25
CA PRO A 48 -5.27 11.63 2.18
C PRO A 48 -5.53 10.48 1.20
N VAL A 49 -4.76 9.38 1.25
CA VAL A 49 -4.89 8.26 0.32
C VAL A 49 -6.22 7.53 0.53
N GLY A 50 -7.01 7.42 -0.52
CA GLY A 50 -8.33 6.80 -0.49
C GLY A 50 -9.21 7.29 -1.64
N SER A 51 -10.34 6.62 -1.84
CA SER A 51 -11.40 7.12 -2.74
C SER A 51 -12.47 7.85 -1.97
N TYR A 52 -12.95 8.95 -2.52
CA TYR A 52 -13.94 9.84 -1.93
C TYR A 52 -15.14 9.96 -2.85
N ARG A 53 -16.32 10.08 -2.25
CA ARG A 53 -17.55 10.46 -2.93
C ARG A 53 -17.82 11.94 -2.64
N LEU A 54 -17.88 12.74 -3.69
CA LEU A 54 -18.24 14.15 -3.62
C LEU A 54 -19.77 14.32 -3.55
N ALA A 55 -20.22 15.52 -3.18
CA ALA A 55 -21.63 15.84 -2.96
C ALA A 55 -22.47 15.75 -4.25
N ASP A 56 -21.86 16.01 -5.40
CA ASP A 56 -22.44 15.83 -6.74
C ASP A 56 -22.48 14.36 -7.20
N GLY A 57 -21.93 13.44 -6.39
CA GLY A 57 -21.89 12.01 -6.66
C GLY A 57 -20.60 11.53 -7.35
N GLU A 58 -19.71 12.45 -7.77
CA GLU A 58 -18.43 12.11 -8.38
C GLU A 58 -17.57 11.26 -7.44
N VAL A 59 -16.82 10.33 -8.02
CA VAL A 59 -15.83 9.52 -7.31
C VAL A 59 -14.44 9.94 -7.75
N ILE A 60 -13.63 10.37 -6.77
CA ILE A 60 -12.22 10.70 -6.95
C ILE A 60 -11.35 9.81 -6.08
N ASP A 61 -10.35 9.18 -6.66
CA ASP A 61 -9.30 8.46 -5.93
C ASP A 61 -8.07 9.32 -5.76
N VAL A 62 -7.55 9.40 -4.55
CA VAL A 62 -6.27 10.02 -4.23
C VAL A 62 -5.29 8.91 -3.85
N GLY A 63 -4.18 8.83 -4.57
CA GLY A 63 -3.13 7.84 -4.35
C GLY A 63 -1.74 8.46 -4.30
N PRO A 64 -0.74 7.73 -3.79
CA PRO A 64 0.65 8.19 -3.79
C PRO A 64 1.19 8.32 -5.23
N SER A 65 2.12 9.25 -5.42
CA SER A 65 3.05 9.27 -6.56
C SER A 65 4.42 8.72 -6.11
N ARG A 66 5.35 8.55 -7.06
CA ARG A 66 6.73 8.10 -6.77
C ARG A 66 7.56 9.11 -5.97
N ASP A 67 7.13 10.36 -5.98
CA ASP A 67 7.66 11.44 -5.15
C ASP A 67 6.73 11.69 -3.95
N ASP A 68 7.01 12.68 -3.13
CA ASP A 68 6.19 13.04 -1.96
C ASP A 68 4.83 13.65 -2.31
N SER A 69 4.47 13.71 -3.60
CA SER A 69 3.17 14.20 -4.05
C SER A 69 2.12 13.10 -4.09
N LEU A 70 0.86 13.52 -4.16
CA LEU A 70 -0.26 12.64 -4.44
C LEU A 70 -0.76 12.86 -5.86
N ARG A 71 -1.53 11.90 -6.35
CA ARG A 71 -2.23 11.96 -7.62
C ARG A 71 -3.69 11.65 -7.38
N TRP A 72 -4.56 12.57 -7.75
CA TRP A 72 -5.99 12.29 -7.80
C TRP A 72 -6.41 11.85 -9.21
N ARG A 73 -7.43 11.00 -9.30
CA ARG A 73 -7.98 10.45 -10.54
C ARG A 73 -9.49 10.29 -10.40
N SER A 74 -10.24 10.57 -11.46
CA SER A 74 -11.67 10.29 -11.59
C SER A 74 -11.91 9.25 -12.69
N PHE A 75 -13.14 8.73 -12.76
CA PHE A 75 -13.51 7.71 -13.75
C PHE A 75 -13.69 8.25 -15.18
N ASP A 76 -13.90 9.55 -15.34
CA ASP A 76 -13.97 10.21 -16.65
C ASP A 76 -12.58 10.45 -17.27
N GLY A 77 -11.51 10.11 -16.54
CA GLY A 77 -10.13 10.25 -16.98
C GLY A 77 -9.47 11.55 -16.56
N GLU A 78 -10.16 12.45 -15.86
CA GLU A 78 -9.46 13.56 -15.22
C GLU A 78 -8.48 13.04 -14.16
N THR A 79 -7.35 13.73 -14.06
CA THR A 79 -6.33 13.46 -13.07
C THR A 79 -5.58 14.74 -12.78
N GLY A 80 -4.89 14.79 -11.65
CA GLY A 80 -4.02 15.91 -11.33
C GLY A 80 -3.12 15.59 -10.16
N ARG A 81 -2.05 16.38 -10.03
CA ARG A 81 -1.05 16.22 -8.97
C ARG A 81 -1.39 17.12 -7.80
N LEU A 82 -1.20 16.61 -6.59
CA LEU A 82 -1.26 17.36 -5.34
C LEU A 82 0.12 17.34 -4.71
N THR A 83 0.85 18.46 -4.80
CA THR A 83 2.16 18.61 -4.18
C THR A 83 2.01 19.27 -2.80
N PRO A 84 2.60 18.73 -1.73
CA PRO A 84 2.56 19.37 -0.41
C PRO A 84 3.06 20.81 -0.47
N SER A 85 2.36 21.72 0.19
CA SER A 85 2.70 23.15 0.24
C SER A 85 2.35 23.73 1.62
N PRO A 86 3.03 24.80 2.11
CA PRO A 86 2.64 25.44 3.36
C PRO A 86 1.15 25.83 3.36
N GLY A 87 0.38 25.27 4.29
CA GLY A 87 -1.05 25.52 4.40
C GLY A 87 -1.96 24.66 3.51
N GLY A 88 -1.44 23.68 2.75
CA GLY A 88 -2.27 22.77 1.97
C GLY A 88 -1.56 22.05 0.83
N TRP A 89 -2.15 22.12 -0.36
CA TRP A 89 -1.72 21.39 -1.56
C TRP A 89 -1.65 22.31 -2.76
N LEU A 90 -0.52 22.30 -3.46
CA LEU A 90 -0.45 22.82 -4.82
C LEU A 90 -1.10 21.82 -5.77
N HIS A 91 -2.07 22.27 -6.54
CA HIS A 91 -2.89 21.43 -7.41
C HIS A 91 -2.61 21.73 -8.89
N THR A 92 -2.19 20.73 -9.67
CA THR A 92 -1.98 20.86 -11.13
C THR A 92 -2.79 19.86 -11.93
N LYS A 93 -3.12 20.23 -13.17
CA LYS A 93 -3.95 19.44 -14.09
C LYS A 93 -3.14 18.36 -14.80
N GLY A 94 -3.69 17.15 -14.82
CA GLY A 94 -3.17 16.03 -15.59
C GLY A 94 -1.75 15.64 -15.19
N TRP A 95 -0.91 15.52 -16.21
CA TRP A 95 0.53 15.33 -16.12
C TRP A 95 1.31 16.61 -16.43
N THR A 96 0.67 17.77 -16.28
CA THR A 96 1.23 19.08 -16.63
C THR A 96 1.53 19.90 -15.38
N ASP A 97 2.30 20.98 -15.55
CA ASP A 97 2.53 21.98 -14.51
C ASP A 97 1.49 23.10 -14.53
N ARG A 98 0.41 22.95 -15.32
CA ARG A 98 -0.67 23.95 -15.35
C ARG A 98 -1.46 23.87 -14.05
N PRO A 99 -1.65 24.98 -13.32
CA PRO A 99 -2.48 25.00 -12.12
C PRO A 99 -3.90 24.53 -12.41
N ASP A 100 -4.47 23.75 -11.49
CA ASP A 100 -5.90 23.54 -11.42
C ASP A 100 -6.49 24.61 -10.48
N PRO A 101 -7.46 25.42 -10.93
CA PRO A 101 -8.02 26.49 -10.12
C PRO A 101 -8.86 25.99 -8.95
N ARG A 102 -9.24 24.70 -8.92
CA ARG A 102 -10.02 24.11 -7.83
C ARG A 102 -9.12 23.92 -6.60
N PRO A 103 -9.33 24.65 -5.49
CA PRO A 103 -8.60 24.37 -4.25
C PRO A 103 -8.92 22.96 -3.75
N VAL A 104 -7.93 22.29 -3.16
CA VAL A 104 -8.10 20.97 -2.53
C VAL A 104 -7.70 21.06 -1.06
N SER A 105 -8.57 20.55 -0.20
CA SER A 105 -8.27 20.41 1.23
C SER A 105 -8.80 19.09 1.77
N PHE A 106 -8.09 18.55 2.76
CA PHE A 106 -8.49 17.35 3.49
C PHE A 106 -8.74 17.72 4.94
N GLY A 107 -9.84 17.24 5.50
CA GLY A 107 -10.09 17.36 6.93
C GLY A 107 -9.18 16.44 7.74
N PRO A 108 -9.32 16.43 9.09
CA PRO A 108 -8.62 15.49 9.95
C PRO A 108 -8.83 14.05 9.48
N CYS A 109 -7.79 13.20 9.51
CA CYS A 109 -7.84 11.85 8.94
C CYS A 109 -9.06 11.01 9.33
N PRO A 110 -9.50 10.99 10.62
CA PRO A 110 -10.68 10.20 11.02
C PRO A 110 -11.99 10.69 10.40
N SER A 111 -12.07 11.97 10.00
CA SER A 111 -13.27 12.53 9.38
C SER A 111 -13.49 12.02 7.96
N GLY A 112 -12.42 11.59 7.28
CA GLY A 112 -12.45 11.25 5.87
C GLY A 112 -12.96 12.40 4.97
N ALA A 113 -12.93 13.65 5.44
CA ALA A 113 -13.45 14.79 4.72
C ALA A 113 -12.48 15.26 3.63
N VAL A 114 -13.03 15.62 2.48
CA VAL A 114 -12.30 16.29 1.40
C VAL A 114 -13.17 17.43 0.87
N THR A 115 -12.53 18.49 0.39
CA THR A 115 -13.16 19.54 -0.40
C THR A 115 -12.34 19.77 -1.66
N ILE A 116 -12.97 19.74 -2.83
CA ILE A 116 -12.36 20.02 -4.14
C ILE A 116 -13.20 21.08 -4.84
N GLY A 117 -12.63 22.28 -5.03
CA GLY A 117 -13.41 23.43 -5.47
C GLY A 117 -14.53 23.72 -4.47
N GLU A 118 -15.77 23.71 -4.96
CA GLU A 118 -16.98 23.89 -4.15
C GLU A 118 -17.58 22.56 -3.65
N GLN A 119 -17.06 21.43 -4.11
CA GLN A 119 -17.60 20.11 -3.79
C GLN A 119 -16.99 19.56 -2.51
N SER A 120 -17.84 19.33 -1.51
CA SER A 120 -17.46 18.58 -0.31
C SER A 120 -17.62 17.09 -0.54
N GLY A 121 -16.84 16.27 0.15
CA GLY A 121 -16.90 14.82 0.02
C GLY A 121 -16.50 14.06 1.28
N ARG A 122 -16.70 12.75 1.20
CA ARG A 122 -16.33 11.79 2.25
C ARG A 122 -15.65 10.57 1.65
N ARG A 123 -14.65 10.07 2.37
CA ARG A 123 -13.97 8.82 2.03
C ARG A 123 -14.96 7.66 2.05
N ILE A 124 -14.86 6.82 1.02
CA ILE A 124 -15.64 5.58 0.93
C ILE A 124 -14.96 4.52 1.81
N PRO A 125 -15.69 3.87 2.75
CA PRO A 125 -15.12 2.89 3.65
C PRO A 125 -14.94 1.53 2.95
N LEU A 126 -13.95 1.45 2.06
CA LEU A 126 -13.60 0.21 1.36
C LEU A 126 -13.13 -0.87 2.33
N LEU A 127 -13.46 -2.12 2.04
CA LEU A 127 -13.12 -3.27 2.87
C LEU A 127 -11.86 -3.94 2.32
N THR A 128 -10.74 -3.81 3.01
CA THR A 128 -9.44 -4.35 2.58
C THR A 128 -9.05 -5.57 3.40
N GLN A 129 -8.59 -6.61 2.72
CA GLN A 129 -8.03 -7.83 3.31
C GLN A 129 -6.65 -8.09 2.71
N GLU A 130 -5.61 -7.90 3.52
CA GLU A 130 -4.22 -8.21 3.16
C GLU A 130 -4.00 -9.74 3.13
N THR A 131 -3.17 -10.22 2.21
CA THR A 131 -2.87 -11.64 2.08
C THR A 131 -1.50 -11.92 1.46
N SER A 132 -1.05 -13.17 1.56
CA SER A 132 -0.02 -13.73 0.71
C SER A 132 -0.46 -15.06 0.13
N PHE A 133 0.04 -15.39 -1.04
CA PHE A 133 -0.27 -16.63 -1.76
C PHE A 133 0.98 -17.14 -2.47
N VAL A 134 0.94 -18.37 -2.98
CA VAL A 134 2.09 -19.01 -3.60
C VAL A 134 1.79 -19.28 -5.08
N SER A 135 2.78 -18.99 -5.94
CA SER A 135 2.81 -19.37 -7.35
C SER A 135 4.21 -19.86 -7.71
N HIS A 136 4.33 -21.10 -8.21
CA HIS A 136 5.63 -21.74 -8.51
C HIS A 136 6.64 -21.57 -7.37
N GLU A 137 6.25 -22.00 -6.16
CA GLU A 137 7.06 -21.92 -4.92
C GLU A 137 7.46 -20.49 -4.50
N THR A 138 7.01 -19.46 -5.21
CA THR A 138 7.27 -18.06 -4.91
C THR A 138 6.12 -17.48 -4.10
N ARG A 139 6.41 -16.89 -2.95
CA ARG A 139 5.41 -16.15 -2.16
C ARG A 139 5.16 -14.77 -2.78
N LEU A 140 3.91 -14.51 -3.12
CA LEU A 140 3.42 -13.23 -3.62
C LEU A 140 2.53 -12.56 -2.58
N VAL A 141 2.59 -11.23 -2.49
CA VAL A 141 1.85 -10.43 -1.53
C VAL A 141 0.78 -9.63 -2.24
N GLY A 142 -0.44 -9.74 -1.75
CA GLY A 142 -1.60 -9.10 -2.36
C GLY A 142 -2.62 -8.62 -1.35
N ARG A 143 -3.71 -8.08 -1.86
CA ARG A 143 -4.87 -7.71 -1.07
C ARG A 143 -6.12 -7.71 -1.91
N LEU A 144 -7.22 -8.11 -1.28
CA LEU A 144 -8.56 -7.94 -1.80
C LEU A 144 -9.16 -6.65 -1.24
N ILE A 145 -9.68 -5.79 -2.12
CA ILE A 145 -10.44 -4.60 -1.76
C ILE A 145 -11.86 -4.75 -2.30
N LEU A 146 -12.86 -4.67 -1.42
CA LEU A 146 -14.27 -4.79 -1.77
C LEU A 146 -15.03 -3.49 -1.48
N PRO A 147 -16.11 -3.22 -2.25
CA PRO A 147 -17.08 -2.20 -1.87
C PRO A 147 -17.68 -2.50 -0.48
N PRO A 148 -18.14 -1.46 0.26
CA PRO A 148 -18.83 -1.65 1.53
C PRO A 148 -20.07 -2.54 1.37
N GLY A 149 -20.47 -3.18 2.47
CA GLY A 149 -21.61 -4.10 2.50
C GLY A 149 -21.21 -5.58 2.36
N LYS A 150 -22.20 -6.44 2.12
CA LYS A 150 -22.05 -7.91 2.13
C LYS A 150 -22.52 -8.58 0.83
N GLY A 151 -22.99 -7.79 -0.14
CA GLY A 151 -23.50 -8.30 -1.41
C GLY A 151 -22.43 -8.96 -2.27
N ARG A 152 -22.88 -9.79 -3.21
CA ARG A 152 -22.05 -10.39 -4.25
C ARG A 152 -21.59 -9.30 -5.23
N VAL A 153 -20.29 -9.28 -5.58
CA VAL A 153 -19.69 -8.25 -6.43
C VAL A 153 -18.78 -8.88 -7.48
N PRO A 154 -18.68 -8.32 -8.70
CA PRO A 154 -17.63 -8.73 -9.62
C PRO A 154 -16.25 -8.41 -9.03
N ILE A 155 -15.23 -9.21 -9.36
CA ILE A 155 -13.85 -9.02 -8.87
C ILE A 155 -12.88 -9.01 -10.05
N VAL A 156 -12.03 -8.00 -10.09
CA VAL A 156 -10.97 -7.88 -11.11
C VAL A 156 -9.61 -8.06 -10.45
N VAL A 157 -8.79 -8.96 -10.99
CA VAL A 157 -7.38 -9.07 -10.63
C VAL A 157 -6.59 -8.05 -11.47
N LEU A 158 -5.82 -7.20 -10.81
CA LEU A 158 -5.03 -6.14 -11.43
C LEU A 158 -3.61 -6.65 -11.73
N LEU A 159 -3.25 -6.64 -13.00
CA LEU A 159 -1.97 -7.10 -13.52
C LEU A 159 -1.10 -5.90 -13.87
N GLN A 160 0.03 -5.76 -13.20
CA GLN A 160 0.96 -4.67 -13.44
C GLN A 160 1.63 -4.75 -14.82
N GLY A 161 2.04 -3.60 -15.35
CA GLY A 161 2.89 -3.51 -16.53
C GLY A 161 4.35 -3.90 -16.24
N SER A 162 5.28 -3.36 -17.03
CA SER A 162 6.72 -3.64 -16.92
C SER A 162 7.42 -2.83 -15.82
N GLU A 163 6.65 -2.15 -14.96
CA GLU A 163 7.20 -1.41 -13.83
C GLU A 163 7.76 -2.38 -12.78
N THR A 164 8.72 -1.88 -11.99
CA THR A 164 9.35 -2.59 -10.86
C THR A 164 8.83 -2.12 -9.50
N ASP A 165 7.94 -1.13 -9.50
CA ASP A 165 7.37 -0.57 -8.29
C ASP A 165 6.29 -1.49 -7.69
N SER A 166 5.92 -1.29 -6.43
CA SER A 166 4.79 -2.01 -5.82
C SER A 166 3.46 -1.62 -6.46
N ALA A 167 2.76 -2.59 -7.07
CA ALA A 167 1.40 -2.37 -7.55
C ALA A 167 0.44 -2.11 -6.38
N ARG A 168 0.64 -2.77 -5.24
CA ARG A 168 -0.10 -2.49 -4.00
C ARG A 168 0.02 -1.03 -3.60
N GLN A 169 1.17 -0.40 -3.79
CA GLN A 169 1.35 1.02 -3.49
C GLN A 169 0.71 1.94 -4.55
N PHE A 170 0.94 1.69 -5.84
CA PHE A 170 0.72 2.70 -6.87
C PHE A 170 -0.47 2.46 -7.81
N ASP A 171 -1.03 1.25 -7.87
CA ASP A 171 -2.14 0.97 -8.78
C ASP A 171 -3.45 1.58 -8.24
N ALA A 172 -3.90 2.69 -8.82
CA ALA A 172 -5.10 3.39 -8.37
C ALA A 172 -6.40 2.59 -8.59
N LEU A 173 -6.42 1.64 -9.55
CA LEU A 173 -7.62 0.86 -9.83
C LEU A 173 -8.03 -0.01 -8.65
N GLN A 174 -7.09 -0.34 -7.76
CA GLN A 174 -7.37 -1.11 -6.55
C GLN A 174 -8.36 -0.40 -5.59
N ARG A 175 -8.52 0.92 -5.72
CA ARG A 175 -9.45 1.73 -4.93
C ARG A 175 -10.58 2.30 -5.78
N LEU A 176 -10.28 2.74 -7.00
CA LEU A 176 -11.29 3.24 -7.94
C LEU A 176 -12.38 2.19 -8.22
N LEU A 177 -12.01 0.96 -8.57
CA LEU A 177 -13.00 -0.07 -8.92
C LEU A 177 -13.97 -0.36 -7.75
N PRO A 178 -13.49 -0.58 -6.50
CA PRO A 178 -14.38 -0.80 -5.37
C PRO A 178 -15.28 0.40 -5.04
N ALA A 179 -14.83 1.62 -5.32
CA ALA A 179 -15.61 2.84 -5.12
C ALA A 179 -16.86 2.93 -6.03
N VAL A 180 -16.90 2.14 -7.11
CA VAL A 180 -18.04 2.03 -8.05
C VAL A 180 -18.65 0.62 -8.10
N GLY A 181 -18.40 -0.21 -7.08
CA GLY A 181 -19.10 -1.49 -6.91
C GLY A 181 -18.41 -2.72 -7.50
N VAL A 182 -17.15 -2.60 -7.94
CA VAL A 182 -16.34 -3.71 -8.48
C VAL A 182 -15.20 -4.03 -7.52
N GLY A 183 -15.14 -5.24 -6.97
CA GLY A 183 -14.00 -5.67 -6.15
C GLY A 183 -12.70 -5.69 -6.97
N ALA A 184 -11.58 -5.42 -6.30
CA ALA A 184 -10.26 -5.45 -6.91
C ALA A 184 -9.32 -6.34 -6.08
N PHE A 185 -8.57 -7.21 -6.74
CA PHE A 185 -7.44 -7.90 -6.14
C PHE A 185 -6.16 -7.36 -6.78
N VAL A 186 -5.30 -6.77 -5.97
CA VAL A 186 -4.00 -6.26 -6.40
C VAL A 186 -2.90 -7.01 -5.68
N TYR A 187 -1.82 -7.31 -6.37
CA TYR A 187 -0.66 -7.96 -5.79
C TYR A 187 0.61 -7.36 -6.37
N ASP A 188 1.67 -7.39 -5.57
CA ASP A 188 2.99 -7.05 -6.08
C ASP A 188 3.45 -8.18 -6.99
N LYS A 189 3.82 -7.87 -8.23
CA LYS A 189 4.35 -8.84 -9.17
C LYS A 189 5.62 -9.48 -8.59
N ARG A 190 5.93 -10.73 -8.95
CA ARG A 190 7.16 -11.40 -8.51
C ARG A 190 8.40 -10.51 -8.70
N GLY A 191 9.22 -10.42 -7.66
CA GLY A 191 10.40 -9.55 -7.60
C GLY A 191 10.12 -8.05 -7.55
N THR A 192 8.91 -7.63 -7.18
CA THR A 192 8.54 -6.23 -6.92
C THR A 192 7.87 -6.10 -5.55
N GLY A 193 7.90 -4.91 -4.95
CA GLY A 193 7.26 -4.63 -3.66
C GLY A 193 7.62 -5.65 -2.58
N ASP A 194 6.60 -6.20 -1.92
CA ASP A 194 6.76 -7.18 -0.84
C ASP A 194 6.78 -8.65 -1.33
N SER A 195 6.64 -8.88 -2.64
CA SER A 195 6.64 -10.20 -3.26
C SER A 195 8.07 -10.73 -3.46
N GLU A 196 8.23 -12.03 -3.25
CA GLU A 196 9.51 -12.71 -3.43
C GLU A 196 9.81 -13.00 -4.91
N GLY A 197 10.92 -13.70 -5.16
CA GLY A 197 11.36 -14.11 -6.48
C GLY A 197 12.16 -13.04 -7.21
N LYS A 198 12.43 -13.30 -8.49
CA LYS A 198 13.17 -12.38 -9.38
C LYS A 198 12.20 -11.70 -10.34
N TYR A 199 12.42 -10.41 -10.56
CA TYR A 199 11.71 -9.67 -11.59
C TYR A 199 11.88 -10.35 -12.96
N THR A 200 10.77 -10.46 -13.70
CA THR A 200 10.74 -11.11 -15.01
C THR A 200 9.70 -10.44 -15.91
N GLN A 201 9.84 -10.70 -17.21
CA GLN A 201 8.86 -10.36 -18.24
C GLN A 201 8.39 -11.62 -18.99
N ASP A 202 8.58 -12.80 -18.40
CA ASP A 202 8.03 -14.04 -18.91
C ASP A 202 6.50 -14.04 -18.75
N PHE A 203 5.78 -13.84 -19.86
CA PHE A 203 4.33 -13.73 -19.84
C PHE A 203 3.63 -15.03 -19.44
N GLN A 204 4.26 -16.19 -19.67
CA GLN A 204 3.68 -17.48 -19.29
C GLN A 204 3.71 -17.65 -17.78
N LEU A 205 4.86 -17.35 -17.17
CA LEU A 205 5.01 -17.39 -15.71
C LEU A 205 4.13 -16.35 -15.01
N LEU A 206 4.09 -15.12 -15.54
CA LEU A 206 3.24 -14.06 -14.99
C LEU A 206 1.75 -14.38 -15.13
N ALA A 207 1.35 -15.14 -16.14
CA ALA A 207 -0.02 -15.61 -16.27
C ALA A 207 -0.37 -16.66 -15.22
N ASP A 208 0.56 -17.54 -14.84
CA ASP A 208 0.35 -18.47 -13.73
C ASP A 208 0.22 -17.73 -12.38
N ASP A 209 1.00 -16.67 -12.18
CA ASP A 209 0.83 -15.79 -11.00
C ASP A 209 -0.56 -15.16 -10.96
N ALA A 210 -1.05 -14.70 -12.11
CA ALA A 210 -2.38 -14.11 -12.23
C ALA A 210 -3.49 -15.13 -11.93
N VAL A 211 -3.35 -16.39 -12.38
CA VAL A 211 -4.27 -17.49 -12.07
C VAL A 211 -4.28 -17.77 -10.56
N ALA A 212 -3.10 -17.85 -9.92
CA ALA A 212 -2.99 -18.04 -8.48
C ALA A 212 -3.60 -16.86 -7.70
N ALA A 213 -3.37 -15.62 -8.15
CA ALA A 213 -3.97 -14.41 -7.60
C ALA A 213 -5.50 -14.43 -7.68
N LEU A 214 -6.06 -14.90 -8.81
CA LEU A 214 -7.51 -15.05 -8.97
C LEU A 214 -8.09 -16.10 -8.03
N ALA A 215 -7.42 -17.25 -7.87
CA ALA A 215 -7.83 -18.28 -6.92
C ALA A 215 -7.86 -17.72 -5.48
N GLU A 216 -6.83 -16.96 -5.09
CA GLU A 216 -6.76 -16.31 -3.78
C GLU A 216 -7.85 -15.24 -3.59
N ALA A 217 -8.10 -14.43 -4.62
CA ALA A 217 -9.17 -13.44 -4.60
C ALA A 217 -10.55 -14.09 -4.38
N ARG A 218 -10.83 -15.20 -5.08
CA ARG A 218 -12.06 -15.99 -4.91
C ARG A 218 -12.16 -16.57 -3.49
N ARG A 219 -11.06 -17.11 -2.96
CA ARG A 219 -11.00 -17.68 -1.61
C ARG A 219 -11.34 -16.63 -0.54
N LEU A 220 -10.73 -15.44 -0.62
CA LEU A 220 -10.97 -14.35 0.32
C LEU A 220 -12.38 -13.77 0.22
N ALA A 221 -12.89 -13.59 -1.00
CA ALA A 221 -14.23 -13.06 -1.21
C ALA A 221 -15.34 -14.04 -0.81
N GLY A 222 -15.07 -15.34 -0.89
CA GLY A 222 -16.01 -16.40 -0.53
C GLY A 222 -17.37 -16.21 -1.22
N PRO A 223 -18.49 -16.21 -0.48
CA PRO A 223 -19.83 -16.02 -1.06
C PRO A 223 -20.04 -14.67 -1.76
N ARG A 224 -19.18 -13.66 -1.51
CA ARG A 224 -19.25 -12.37 -2.20
C ARG A 224 -18.68 -12.41 -3.61
N ALA A 225 -17.92 -13.44 -3.99
CA ALA A 225 -17.34 -13.54 -5.32
C ALA A 225 -18.42 -13.67 -6.41
N GLY A 226 -18.53 -12.65 -7.24
CA GLY A 226 -19.37 -12.59 -8.44
C GLY A 226 -18.63 -13.08 -9.69
N ARG A 227 -18.89 -12.40 -10.81
CA ARG A 227 -18.09 -12.56 -12.03
C ARG A 227 -16.64 -12.15 -11.75
N THR A 228 -15.69 -12.84 -12.35
CA THR A 228 -14.27 -12.52 -12.20
C THR A 228 -13.60 -12.20 -13.52
N GLY A 229 -12.54 -11.41 -13.50
CA GLY A 229 -11.73 -11.12 -14.68
C GLY A 229 -10.39 -10.50 -14.33
N PHE A 230 -9.67 -10.10 -15.38
CA PHE A 230 -8.35 -9.46 -15.28
C PHE A 230 -8.39 -8.08 -15.92
N GLN A 231 -7.59 -7.16 -15.40
CA GLN A 231 -7.27 -5.90 -16.05
C GLN A 231 -5.75 -5.73 -15.99
N GLY A 232 -5.13 -5.34 -17.10
CA GLY A 232 -3.69 -5.10 -17.13
C GLY A 232 -3.30 -4.13 -18.23
N PRO A 233 -2.57 -3.05 -17.93
CA PRO A 233 -1.98 -2.18 -18.94
C PRO A 233 -0.64 -2.73 -19.44
N SER A 234 -0.21 -2.31 -20.64
CA SER A 234 1.13 -2.60 -21.17
C SER A 234 1.45 -4.12 -21.14
N GLN A 235 2.50 -4.56 -20.45
CA GLN A 235 2.81 -5.98 -20.23
C GLN A 235 1.64 -6.78 -19.63
N GLY A 236 0.90 -6.20 -18.69
CA GLY A 236 -0.30 -6.83 -18.12
C GLY A 236 -1.37 -7.13 -19.17
N GLY A 237 -1.39 -6.38 -20.27
CA GLY A 237 -2.29 -6.60 -21.40
C GLY A 237 -1.94 -7.85 -22.22
N TRP A 238 -0.68 -8.29 -22.21
CA TRP A 238 -0.26 -9.57 -22.80
C TRP A 238 -0.51 -10.75 -21.85
N VAL A 239 -0.33 -10.52 -20.55
CA VAL A 239 -0.54 -11.54 -19.52
C VAL A 239 -2.03 -11.88 -19.33
N ALA A 240 -2.90 -10.86 -19.32
CA ALA A 240 -4.34 -11.01 -19.08
C ALA A 240 -5.04 -12.06 -19.96
N PRO A 241 -4.91 -12.07 -21.31
CA PRO A 241 -5.57 -13.07 -22.15
C PRO A 241 -5.02 -14.48 -21.94
N ILE A 242 -3.73 -14.63 -21.64
CA ILE A 242 -3.12 -15.94 -21.35
C ILE A 242 -3.67 -16.48 -20.03
N ALA A 243 -3.72 -15.64 -18.99
CA ALA A 243 -4.30 -16.00 -17.70
C ALA A 243 -5.78 -16.35 -17.84
N ALA A 244 -6.56 -15.55 -18.58
CA ALA A 244 -7.97 -15.81 -18.83
C ALA A 244 -8.20 -17.19 -19.45
N GLY A 245 -7.43 -17.58 -20.47
CA GLY A 245 -7.52 -18.91 -21.09
C GLY A 245 -7.09 -20.09 -20.20
N ARG A 246 -6.57 -19.82 -18.99
CA ARG A 246 -6.21 -20.82 -17.96
C ARG A 246 -7.12 -20.79 -16.74
N SER A 247 -8.05 -19.84 -16.67
CA SER A 247 -8.82 -19.49 -15.48
C SER A 247 -10.30 -19.88 -15.54
N ASP A 248 -10.69 -20.57 -16.60
CA ASP A 248 -12.06 -21.01 -16.86
C ASP A 248 -12.55 -22.05 -15.83
#